data_AF-A0A839QP56-F1
#
_entry.id   AF-A0A839QP56-F1
#
_cell.length_a   1.000
_cell.length_b   1.000
_cell.length_c   1.000
_cell.angle_alpha   90.00
_cell.angle_beta   90.00
_cell.angle_gamma   90.00
#
_symmetry.space_group_name_H-M   'P 1'
#
loop_
_entity.id
_entity.type
_entity.pdbx_description
1 polymer ?
#
loop_
_entity_poly.entity_id
_entity_poly.type
_entity_poly.pdbx_seq_one_letter_code
_entity_poly.pdbx_strand_id
1 'polypeptide(L)'
;MDSFAPDQNTIDSLLRFRPAADMAIATDIKPLIDQMLGGGYSVLDPSTRIWTPEAAEEIRARVEDNPIEGTENNQWEKLDQQLAGASREAILLAAEMVFLRGHGLKASLPKSRRANVERVLYYLEEPLTIPEPMASWLARPANTAGFNPGPWYNQRLWLHLPWLCHFVQHWASLDGVQKDAARHDSWELQRVMLASGRDCSDMRNTLQFFARPDIFEPISAATMKRKIRAGLGPLIGGSTGSGPEALDRDLLSIRAALSQDRTEPFHFWDDGVHELWDEKPSSAGTDELNEPRRRHYWLYSPGAQASEWGEFSREGIMGIDWDSLGDIADYPDRESIRTALDIEGTGASNNNAVLAMWQFQNEISEGDIVYAKRGRRELVGRGEVISEASYDPERASFRNVRSVRWTHDGSWQHPGDAATKTLTDITAHRDYVAKLEALFDDNEADEPALIDTPVELPPYDRTAFLDQVYVDEAHYDRLCSVLARKKNIILAGPPGVGKTYTAKRLAGLGDYWYSGWR
;
A
#
# COMPACT_ATOMS: atom_id res chain seq x y z
N MET A 1 -18.95 -20.83 17.83
CA MET A 1 -17.89 -21.04 16.84
C MET A 1 -16.63 -20.56 17.50
N ASP A 2 -15.86 -21.50 18.03
CA ASP A 2 -14.65 -21.19 18.80
C ASP A 2 -13.62 -20.51 17.89
N SER A 3 -12.97 -19.47 18.42
CA SER A 3 -12.00 -18.67 17.69
C SER A 3 -10.81 -19.56 17.30
N PHE A 4 -10.49 -19.63 16.01
CA PHE A 4 -9.30 -20.29 15.43
C PHE A 4 -8.00 -19.53 15.74
N ALA A 5 -7.87 -18.95 16.94
CA ALA A 5 -6.60 -18.38 17.38
C ALA A 5 -5.65 -19.55 17.71
N PRO A 6 -4.41 -19.54 17.19
CA PRO A 6 -3.44 -20.57 17.50
C PRO A 6 -3.20 -20.67 19.02
N ASP A 7 -3.02 -21.89 19.54
CA ASP A 7 -2.63 -22.09 20.93
C ASP A 7 -1.15 -21.68 21.16
N GLN A 8 -0.72 -21.63 22.43
CA GLN A 8 0.64 -21.18 22.76
C GLN A 8 1.71 -22.10 22.13
N ASN A 9 1.48 -23.41 22.09
CA ASN A 9 2.41 -24.35 21.46
C ASN A 9 2.58 -24.06 19.96
N THR A 10 1.48 -23.72 19.29
CA THR A 10 1.50 -23.31 17.89
C THR A 10 2.27 -22.01 17.75
N ILE A 11 1.99 -20.98 18.56
CA ILE A 11 2.71 -19.70 18.55
C ILE A 11 4.22 -19.90 18.72
N ASP A 12 4.64 -20.70 19.70
CA ASP A 12 6.05 -21.00 19.96
C ASP A 12 6.69 -21.70 18.74
N SER A 13 5.97 -22.61 18.10
CA SER A 13 6.42 -23.27 16.88
C SER A 13 6.54 -22.32 15.68
N LEU A 14 5.74 -21.24 15.65
CA LEU A 14 5.75 -20.25 14.56
C LEU A 14 6.96 -19.33 14.62
N LEU A 15 7.64 -19.22 15.76
CA LEU A 15 8.84 -18.39 15.90
C LEU A 15 9.92 -18.74 14.87
N ARG A 16 10.09 -20.03 14.55
CA ARG A 16 11.07 -20.49 13.55
C ARG A 16 10.75 -20.04 12.12
N PHE A 17 9.48 -19.67 11.86
CA PHE A 17 9.02 -19.21 10.56
C PHE A 17 9.03 -17.69 10.41
N ARG A 18 9.42 -16.98 11.47
CA ARG A 18 9.65 -15.54 11.43
C ARG A 18 11.11 -15.27 11.06
N PRO A 19 11.38 -14.30 10.15
CA PRO A 19 12.74 -13.94 9.78
C PRO A 19 13.58 -13.52 10.99
N ALA A 20 14.71 -14.20 11.21
CA ALA A 20 15.53 -14.02 12.41
C ALA A 20 16.04 -12.57 12.59
N ALA A 21 16.34 -11.88 11.48
CA ALA A 21 16.78 -10.49 11.52
C ALA A 21 15.70 -9.55 12.08
N ASP A 22 14.42 -9.78 11.75
CA ASP A 22 13.31 -9.02 12.29
C ASP A 22 13.08 -9.33 13.78
N MET A 23 13.16 -10.61 14.15
CA MET A 23 13.03 -11.01 15.55
C MET A 23 14.14 -10.42 16.42
N ALA A 24 15.36 -10.35 15.90
CA ALA A 24 16.50 -9.75 16.59
C ALA A 24 16.24 -8.28 16.93
N ILE A 25 15.72 -7.48 15.99
CA ILE A 25 15.53 -6.05 16.26
C ILE A 25 14.47 -5.77 17.33
N ALA A 26 13.48 -6.65 17.52
CA ALA A 26 12.54 -6.54 18.63
C ALA A 26 13.16 -7.04 19.95
N THR A 27 13.90 -8.14 19.89
CA THR A 27 14.54 -8.77 21.07
C THR A 27 15.65 -7.88 21.65
N ASP A 28 16.48 -7.28 20.81
CA ASP A 28 17.62 -6.47 21.21
C ASP A 28 17.20 -5.26 22.05
N ILE A 29 16.04 -4.66 21.73
CA ILE A 29 15.53 -3.47 22.43
C ILE A 29 14.60 -3.81 23.60
N LYS A 30 14.47 -5.08 23.98
CA LYS A 30 13.67 -5.50 25.13
C LYS A 30 13.97 -4.69 26.40
N PRO A 31 15.22 -4.31 26.73
CA PRO A 31 15.48 -3.46 27.89
C PRO A 31 14.72 -2.12 27.85
N LEU A 32 14.56 -1.51 26.68
CA LEU A 32 13.81 -0.27 26.52
C LEU A 32 12.30 -0.51 26.69
N ILE A 33 11.77 -1.56 26.07
CA ILE A 33 10.36 -1.93 26.20
C ILE A 33 10.01 -2.28 27.66
N ASP A 34 10.89 -2.98 28.38
CA ASP A 34 10.74 -3.32 29.79
C ASP A 34 10.72 -2.07 30.68
N GLN A 35 11.48 -1.03 30.34
CA GLN A 35 11.39 0.26 31.03
C GLN A 35 10.08 0.97 30.71
N MET A 36 9.70 1.09 29.44
CA MET A 36 8.45 1.72 29.01
C MET A 36 7.21 1.10 29.68
N LEU A 37 7.16 -0.24 29.77
CA LEU A 37 6.04 -0.98 30.37
C LEU A 37 6.27 -1.34 31.85
N GLY A 38 7.32 -0.81 32.48
CA GLY A 38 7.77 -1.23 33.80
C GLY A 38 8.39 -0.11 34.63
N GLY A 39 9.71 -0.17 34.83
CA GLY A 39 10.43 0.71 35.76
C GLY A 39 10.37 2.20 35.39
N GLY A 40 10.29 2.48 34.10
CA GLY A 40 10.19 3.81 33.52
C GLY A 40 11.49 4.61 33.49
N TYR A 41 12.63 3.96 33.73
CA TYR A 41 13.95 4.60 33.64
C TYR A 41 14.44 4.69 32.19
N SER A 42 15.23 5.71 31.90
CA SER A 42 15.83 5.84 30.57
C SER A 42 16.93 4.80 30.35
N VAL A 43 17.02 4.27 29.14
CA VAL A 43 18.17 3.50 28.65
C VAL A 43 19.33 4.41 28.28
N LEU A 44 19.05 5.66 27.89
CA LEU A 44 20.06 6.69 27.62
C LEU A 44 20.72 7.20 28.92
N ASP A 45 19.91 7.39 29.97
CA ASP A 45 20.37 7.78 31.31
C ASP A 45 19.63 6.99 32.41
N PRO A 46 20.21 5.86 32.87
CA PRO A 46 19.57 5.00 33.87
C PRO A 46 19.30 5.66 35.23
N SER A 47 19.85 6.84 35.50
CA SER A 47 19.57 7.60 36.73
C SER A 47 18.26 8.40 36.66
N THR A 48 17.70 8.59 35.47
CA THR A 48 16.54 9.43 35.22
C THR A 48 15.32 8.59 34.85
N ARG A 49 14.18 8.87 35.49
CA ARG A 49 12.88 8.24 35.17
C ARG A 49 12.12 9.11 34.18
N ILE A 50 11.84 8.58 32.99
CA ILE A 50 11.35 9.36 31.84
C ILE A 50 10.01 8.86 31.29
N TRP A 51 9.66 7.58 31.47
CA TRP A 51 8.38 7.03 31.02
C TRP A 51 7.30 7.33 32.07
N THR A 52 7.10 8.62 32.35
CA THR A 52 6.20 9.14 33.39
C THR A 52 5.10 10.00 32.79
N PRO A 53 3.94 10.16 33.46
CA PRO A 53 2.88 11.06 33.04
C PRO A 53 3.35 12.51 32.85
N GLU A 54 4.28 12.98 33.67
CA GLU A 54 4.75 14.36 33.68
C GLU A 54 5.61 14.66 32.45
N ALA A 55 6.58 13.80 32.13
CA ALA A 55 7.40 13.95 30.93
C ALA A 55 6.58 13.77 29.65
N ALA A 56 5.63 12.82 29.66
CA ALA A 56 4.70 12.61 28.56
C ALA A 56 3.79 13.83 28.35
N GLU A 57 3.25 14.43 29.42
CA GLU A 57 2.41 15.62 29.32
C GLU A 57 3.18 16.82 28.76
N GLU A 58 4.44 17.00 29.17
CA GLU A 58 5.25 18.10 28.64
C GLU A 58 5.47 17.96 27.13
N ILE A 59 5.85 16.77 26.64
CA ILE A 59 6.02 16.54 25.20
C ILE A 59 4.69 16.67 24.46
N ARG A 60 3.60 16.13 25.00
CA ARG A 60 2.26 16.25 24.43
C ARG A 60 1.87 17.71 24.28
N ALA A 61 1.96 18.52 25.34
CA ALA A 61 1.61 19.94 25.31
C ALA A 61 2.47 20.73 24.30
N ARG A 62 3.77 20.42 24.21
CA ARG A 62 4.69 21.08 23.26
C ARG A 62 4.38 20.77 21.80
N VAL A 63 3.89 19.57 21.50
CA VAL A 63 3.69 19.10 20.12
C VAL A 63 2.23 19.23 19.66
N GLU A 64 1.28 18.85 20.52
CA GLU A 64 -0.15 18.78 20.21
C GLU A 64 -0.88 20.09 20.50
N ASP A 65 -0.61 20.76 21.62
CA ASP A 65 -1.29 22.03 21.97
C ASP A 65 -0.65 23.24 21.28
N ASN A 66 0.58 23.10 20.79
CA ASN A 66 1.29 24.11 20.01
C ASN A 66 1.69 23.58 18.62
N PRO A 67 0.73 23.30 17.73
CA PRO A 67 1.02 22.79 16.40
C PRO A 67 1.68 23.87 15.54
N ILE A 68 2.87 23.59 15.02
CA ILE A 68 3.52 24.45 14.04
C ILE A 68 3.02 24.08 12.64
N GLU A 69 2.15 24.89 12.07
CA GLU A 69 1.58 24.70 10.74
C GLU A 69 2.51 25.21 9.62
N GLY A 70 2.14 24.96 8.35
CA GLY A 70 2.90 25.40 7.18
C GLY A 70 3.99 24.43 6.70
N THR A 71 4.54 24.73 5.51
CA THR A 71 5.55 23.92 4.82
C THR A 71 6.96 24.52 4.87
N GLU A 72 7.12 25.67 5.53
CA GLU A 72 8.40 26.38 5.64
C GLU A 72 9.42 25.57 6.45
N ASN A 73 8.95 24.92 7.51
CA ASN A 73 9.76 24.05 8.36
C ASN A 73 9.40 22.58 8.10
N ASN A 74 10.40 21.71 8.02
CA ASN A 74 10.21 20.27 8.05
C ASN A 74 9.88 19.78 9.47
N GLN A 75 9.44 18.53 9.61
CA GLN A 75 9.01 17.99 10.93
C GLN A 75 10.07 18.08 12.03
N TRP A 76 11.36 18.04 11.67
CA TRP A 76 12.47 18.11 12.62
C TRP A 76 12.77 19.54 13.04
N GLU A 77 12.68 20.52 12.13
CA GLU A 77 12.77 21.95 12.45
C GLU A 77 11.59 22.43 13.29
N LYS A 78 10.41 21.82 13.11
CA LYS A 78 9.27 22.04 14.00
C LYS A 78 9.52 21.47 15.39
N LEU A 79 10.00 20.22 15.46
CA LEU A 79 10.32 19.58 16.73
C LEU A 79 11.38 20.36 17.52
N ASP A 80 12.41 20.89 16.83
CA ASP A 80 13.43 21.76 17.43
C ASP A 80 12.82 22.95 18.18
N GLN A 81 11.90 23.66 17.54
CA GLN A 81 11.22 24.80 18.14
C GLN A 81 10.34 24.37 19.31
N GLN A 82 9.68 23.21 19.21
CA GLN A 82 8.80 22.67 20.24
C GLN A 82 9.56 22.18 21.49
N LEU A 83 10.78 21.64 21.30
CA LEU A 83 11.63 21.14 22.39
C LEU A 83 12.50 22.21 23.04
N ALA A 84 12.50 23.45 22.54
CA ALA A 84 13.23 24.55 23.14
C ALA A 84 12.81 24.76 24.61
N GLY A 85 13.77 24.69 25.53
CA GLY A 85 13.55 24.82 26.97
C GLY A 85 12.74 23.68 27.59
N ALA A 86 12.73 22.49 26.98
CA ALA A 86 12.14 21.29 27.57
C ALA A 86 12.97 20.76 28.75
N SER A 87 12.30 20.10 29.71
CA SER A 87 12.98 19.42 30.81
C SER A 87 13.90 18.31 30.30
N ARG A 88 14.90 17.93 31.13
CA ARG A 88 15.79 16.80 30.84
C ARG A 88 14.98 15.52 30.60
N GLU A 89 13.99 15.26 31.43
CA GLU A 89 13.11 14.09 31.36
C GLU A 89 12.34 14.08 30.04
N ALA A 90 11.78 15.22 29.62
CA ALA A 90 11.07 15.35 28.35
C ALA A 90 12.00 15.14 27.15
N ILE A 91 13.20 15.70 27.15
CA ILE A 91 14.18 15.49 26.08
C ILE A 91 14.60 14.02 25.97
N LEU A 92 14.91 13.36 27.08
CA LEU A 92 15.27 11.94 27.10
C LEU A 92 14.10 11.06 26.64
N LEU A 93 12.87 11.36 27.08
CA LEU A 93 11.66 10.67 26.62
C LEU A 93 11.46 10.82 25.11
N ALA A 94 11.55 12.05 24.58
CA ALA A 94 11.44 12.32 23.16
C ALA A 94 12.53 11.60 22.35
N ALA A 95 13.76 11.51 22.87
CA ALA A 95 14.86 10.81 22.23
C ALA A 95 14.58 9.29 22.11
N GLU A 96 14.07 8.65 23.15
CA GLU A 96 13.70 7.23 23.12
C GLU A 96 12.46 6.96 22.23
N MET A 97 11.49 7.87 22.21
CA MET A 97 10.36 7.81 21.28
C MET A 97 10.80 7.92 19.81
N VAL A 98 11.74 8.83 19.51
CA VAL A 98 12.34 8.98 18.17
C VAL A 98 13.15 7.74 17.80
N PHE A 99 13.88 7.16 18.76
CA PHE A 99 14.56 5.87 18.57
C PHE A 99 13.57 4.77 18.17
N LEU A 100 12.50 4.56 18.95
CA LEU A 100 11.48 3.53 18.69
C LEU A 100 10.87 3.69 17.28
N ARG A 101 10.52 4.92 16.89
CA ARG A 101 9.99 5.21 15.56
C ARG A 101 10.98 4.87 14.44
N GLY A 102 12.26 5.17 14.63
CA GLY A 102 13.30 4.94 13.63
C GLY A 102 13.79 3.48 13.56
N HIS A 103 13.77 2.76 14.68
CA HIS A 103 14.34 1.43 14.82
C HIS A 103 13.66 0.39 13.93
N GLY A 104 12.35 0.52 13.71
CA GLY A 104 11.57 -0.44 12.90
C GLY A 104 11.76 -0.27 11.39
N LEU A 105 12.40 0.82 10.94
CA LEU A 105 12.50 1.16 9.53
C LEU A 105 13.61 0.36 8.83
N LYS A 106 13.21 -0.52 7.90
CA LYS A 106 14.13 -1.38 7.14
C LYS A 106 15.12 -0.59 6.31
N ALA A 107 14.65 0.37 5.52
CA ALA A 107 15.49 1.17 4.62
C ALA A 107 16.27 2.31 5.32
N SER A 108 16.07 2.54 6.62
CA SER A 108 16.71 3.67 7.30
C SER A 108 18.23 3.44 7.45
N LEU A 109 19.02 4.49 7.21
CA LEU A 109 20.48 4.43 7.33
C LEU A 109 20.92 4.55 8.80
N PRO A 110 22.01 3.87 9.21
CA PRO A 110 22.58 4.01 10.55
C PRO A 110 22.84 5.46 10.96
N LYS A 111 23.48 6.22 10.07
CA LYS A 111 23.75 7.65 10.27
C LYS A 111 22.48 8.46 10.50
N SER A 112 21.39 8.14 9.79
CA SER A 112 20.14 8.88 9.88
C SER A 112 19.38 8.57 11.16
N ARG A 113 19.32 7.30 11.59
CA ARG A 113 18.70 6.96 12.89
C ARG A 113 19.45 7.62 14.04
N ARG A 114 20.79 7.55 14.02
CA ARG A 114 21.64 8.18 15.03
C ARG A 114 21.47 9.71 15.06
N ALA A 115 21.55 10.36 13.90
CA ALA A 115 21.39 11.82 13.81
C ALA A 115 20.03 12.31 14.32
N ASN A 116 18.96 11.54 14.12
CA ASN A 116 17.63 11.90 14.63
C ASN A 116 17.56 11.87 16.16
N VAL A 117 18.19 10.88 16.81
CA VAL A 117 18.26 10.80 18.27
C VAL A 117 19.19 11.90 18.81
N GLU A 118 20.37 12.09 18.20
CA GLU A 118 21.33 13.12 18.58
C GLU A 118 20.75 14.53 18.43
N ARG A 119 19.90 14.77 17.42
CA ARG A 119 19.19 16.05 17.25
C ARG A 119 18.31 16.38 18.46
N VAL A 120 17.60 15.39 19.01
CA VAL A 120 16.78 15.59 20.20
C VAL A 120 17.66 15.81 21.43
N LEU A 121 18.71 15.00 21.59
CA LEU A 121 19.65 15.10 22.71
C LEU A 121 20.45 16.41 22.73
N TYR A 122 20.56 17.11 21.60
CA TYR A 122 21.21 18.42 21.51
C TYR A 122 20.64 19.46 22.48
N TYR A 123 19.36 19.32 22.86
CA TYR A 123 18.69 20.24 23.77
C TYR A 123 18.93 19.95 25.26
N LEU A 124 19.73 18.92 25.60
CA LEU A 124 20.20 18.73 26.97
C LEU A 124 21.25 19.79 27.33
N GLU A 125 21.13 20.36 28.54
CA GLU A 125 22.16 21.26 29.08
C GLU A 125 23.51 20.56 29.23
N GLU A 126 23.49 19.31 29.69
CA GLU A 126 24.66 18.44 29.77
C GLU A 126 24.67 17.48 28.58
N PRO A 127 25.64 17.60 27.65
CA PRO A 127 25.71 16.75 26.47
C PRO A 127 25.78 15.27 26.85
N LEU A 128 24.89 14.47 26.25
CA LEU A 128 24.85 13.03 26.46
C LEU A 128 25.29 12.30 25.19
N THR A 129 26.37 11.51 25.31
CA THR A 129 26.74 10.56 24.27
C THR A 129 25.84 9.34 24.38
N ILE A 130 25.27 8.89 23.26
CA ILE A 130 24.40 7.71 23.23
C ILE A 130 25.18 6.48 23.73
N PRO A 131 24.80 5.86 24.87
CA PRO A 131 25.52 4.74 25.46
C PRO A 131 25.20 3.42 24.75
N GLU A 132 26.00 2.39 25.04
CA GLU A 132 25.57 1.01 24.80
C GLU A 132 24.47 0.61 25.79
N PRO A 133 23.51 -0.25 25.40
CA PRO A 133 23.44 -0.97 24.12
C PRO A 133 22.81 -0.17 22.96
N MET A 134 22.26 1.03 23.19
CA MET A 134 21.54 1.78 22.15
C MET A 134 22.43 2.18 20.96
N ALA A 135 23.70 2.48 21.21
CA ALA A 135 24.66 2.79 20.16
C ALA A 135 24.79 1.66 19.13
N SER A 136 24.85 0.39 19.58
CA SER A 136 24.87 -0.78 18.69
C SER A 136 23.56 -0.96 17.92
N TRP A 137 22.40 -0.73 18.55
CA TRP A 137 21.09 -0.82 17.89
C TRP A 137 20.95 0.18 16.73
N LEU A 138 21.39 1.41 16.95
CA LEU A 138 21.40 2.46 15.93
C LEU A 138 22.32 2.12 14.74
N ALA A 139 23.40 1.38 15.00
CA ALA A 139 24.41 1.00 14.02
C ALA A 139 23.96 -0.09 13.02
N ARG A 140 22.81 -0.74 13.23
CA ARG A 140 22.28 -1.80 12.35
C ARG A 140 22.32 -1.40 10.86
N PRO A 141 22.92 -2.16 9.93
CA PRO A 141 22.94 -1.78 8.52
C PRO A 141 21.52 -1.62 7.92
N ALA A 142 21.39 -0.74 6.92
CA ALA A 142 20.11 -0.56 6.22
C ALA A 142 19.73 -1.82 5.43
N ASN A 143 18.43 -1.97 5.16
CA ASN A 143 17.80 -3.07 4.42
C ASN A 143 17.94 -4.46 5.05
N THR A 144 18.38 -4.56 6.31
CA THR A 144 18.60 -5.85 6.99
C THR A 144 17.37 -6.40 7.72
N ALA A 145 16.58 -5.54 8.36
CA ALA A 145 15.48 -5.96 9.23
C ALA A 145 14.44 -4.86 9.44
N GLY A 146 13.21 -5.25 9.75
CA GLY A 146 12.06 -4.39 10.05
C GLY A 146 11.13 -4.22 8.85
N PHE A 147 10.42 -3.10 8.83
CA PHE A 147 9.36 -2.84 7.85
C PHE A 147 9.68 -1.68 6.91
N ASN A 148 9.07 -1.75 5.72
CA ASN A 148 8.96 -0.61 4.83
C ASN A 148 7.63 0.10 5.13
N PRO A 149 7.65 1.30 5.73
CA PRO A 149 6.42 1.97 6.08
C PRO A 149 5.69 2.51 4.84
N GLY A 150 4.40 2.79 4.99
CA GLY A 150 3.68 3.59 4.01
C GLY A 150 4.26 5.02 3.89
N PRO A 151 4.03 5.72 2.76
CA PRO A 151 4.60 7.05 2.50
C PRO A 151 4.35 8.08 3.62
N TRP A 152 3.22 7.93 4.33
CA TRP A 152 2.79 8.86 5.37
C TRP A 152 3.53 8.72 6.70
N TYR A 153 4.03 7.54 7.05
CA TYR A 153 4.68 7.29 8.35
C TYR A 153 5.80 8.28 8.63
N ASN A 154 6.63 8.51 7.60
CA ASN A 154 7.84 9.31 7.70
C ASN A 154 7.56 10.79 7.94
N GLN A 155 6.34 11.29 7.71
CA GLN A 155 5.96 12.69 7.86
C GLN A 155 5.05 12.95 9.08
N ARG A 156 4.78 11.91 9.87
CA ARG A 156 3.80 11.91 10.97
C ARG A 156 4.42 11.95 12.36
N LEU A 157 5.65 12.47 12.52
CA LEU A 157 6.26 12.63 13.84
C LEU A 157 5.35 13.41 14.81
N TRP A 158 4.69 14.46 14.31
CA TRP A 158 3.70 15.27 15.04
C TRP A 158 2.44 14.49 15.49
N LEU A 159 2.16 13.31 14.93
CA LEU A 159 1.11 12.40 15.40
C LEU A 159 1.67 11.29 16.29
N HIS A 160 2.86 10.79 15.97
CA HIS A 160 3.46 9.66 16.70
C HIS A 160 3.87 10.06 18.11
N LEU A 161 4.48 11.24 18.30
CA LEU A 161 4.90 11.70 19.64
C LEU A 161 3.71 11.91 20.58
N PRO A 162 2.65 12.66 20.21
CA PRO A 162 1.47 12.78 21.07
C PRO A 162 0.81 11.44 21.34
N TRP A 163 0.67 10.55 20.35
CA TRP A 163 0.07 9.23 20.57
C TRP A 163 0.87 8.39 21.60
N LEU A 164 2.20 8.42 21.54
CA LEU A 164 3.06 7.78 22.53
C LEU A 164 2.88 8.41 23.92
N CYS A 165 2.75 9.73 24.01
CA CYS A 165 2.49 10.43 25.28
C CYS A 165 1.15 10.01 25.89
N HIS A 166 0.09 10.00 25.09
CA HIS A 166 -1.24 9.50 25.50
C HIS A 166 -1.19 8.05 25.97
N PHE A 167 -0.40 7.20 25.30
CA PHE A 167 -0.16 5.82 25.75
C PHE A 167 0.55 5.76 27.10
N VAL A 168 1.61 6.54 27.33
CA VAL A 168 2.33 6.58 28.62
C VAL A 168 1.41 7.05 29.75
N GLN A 169 0.60 8.09 29.50
CA GLN A 169 -0.37 8.59 30.47
C GLN A 169 -1.43 7.54 30.81
N HIS A 170 -2.00 6.89 29.78
CA HIS A 170 -2.97 5.82 29.98
C HIS A 170 -2.36 4.63 30.71
N TRP A 171 -1.17 4.17 30.30
CA TRP A 171 -0.45 3.08 30.96
C TRP A 171 -0.21 3.38 32.44
N ALA A 172 0.23 4.59 32.77
CA ALA A 172 0.45 5.00 34.15
C ALA A 172 -0.82 4.95 35.00
N SER A 173 -1.99 5.26 34.41
CA SER A 173 -3.30 5.23 35.08
C SER A 173 -3.81 3.83 35.45
N LEU A 174 -3.27 2.78 34.82
CA LEU A 174 -3.66 1.40 35.10
C LEU A 174 -3.15 0.92 36.47
N ASP A 175 -3.92 0.06 37.11
CA ASP A 175 -3.48 -0.60 38.34
C ASP A 175 -2.44 -1.72 38.07
N GLY A 176 -1.88 -2.28 39.14
CA GLY A 176 -0.85 -3.32 39.04
C GLY A 176 -1.35 -4.59 38.32
N VAL A 177 -2.61 -4.99 38.53
CA VAL A 177 -3.19 -6.20 37.94
C VAL A 177 -3.40 -6.02 36.44
N GLN A 178 -3.90 -4.86 36.02
CA GLN A 178 -4.06 -4.50 34.61
C GLN A 178 -2.70 -4.42 33.89
N LYS A 179 -1.69 -3.81 34.52
CA LYS A 179 -0.31 -3.78 33.99
C LYS A 179 0.29 -5.17 33.86
N ASP A 180 0.11 -6.02 34.87
CA ASP A 180 0.59 -7.41 34.82
C ASP A 180 -0.11 -8.21 33.72
N ALA A 181 -1.43 -8.07 33.57
CA ALA A 181 -2.18 -8.72 32.50
C ALA A 181 -1.67 -8.29 31.12
N ALA A 182 -1.53 -6.98 30.88
CA ALA A 182 -1.05 -6.44 29.60
C ALA A 182 0.42 -6.79 29.31
N ARG A 183 1.26 -7.03 30.32
CA ARG A 183 2.64 -7.50 30.10
C ARG A 183 2.72 -8.95 29.62
N HIS A 184 1.76 -9.80 30.02
CA HIS A 184 1.79 -11.24 29.72
C HIS A 184 0.86 -11.64 28.57
N ASP A 185 -0.23 -10.90 28.35
CA ASP A 185 -1.20 -11.16 27.28
C ASP A 185 -1.10 -10.10 26.17
N SER A 186 -0.74 -10.54 24.97
CA SER A 186 -0.59 -9.69 23.78
C SER A 186 -1.87 -8.96 23.38
N TRP A 187 -3.03 -9.60 23.56
CA TRP A 187 -4.31 -9.03 23.20
C TRP A 187 -4.75 -8.01 24.24
N GLU A 188 -4.44 -8.26 25.51
CA GLU A 188 -4.62 -7.28 26.58
C GLU A 188 -3.71 -6.05 26.37
N LEU A 189 -2.45 -6.25 25.97
CA LEU A 189 -1.56 -5.15 25.59
C LEU A 189 -2.16 -4.30 24.47
N GLN A 190 -2.65 -4.95 23.41
CA GLN A 190 -3.28 -4.26 22.29
C GLN A 190 -4.54 -3.51 22.74
N ARG A 191 -5.37 -4.10 23.60
CA ARG A 191 -6.57 -3.48 24.17
C ARG A 191 -6.21 -2.21 24.94
N VAL A 192 -5.19 -2.27 25.79
CA VAL A 192 -4.66 -1.11 26.53
C VAL A 192 -4.13 -0.03 25.58
N MET A 193 -3.36 -0.40 24.55
CA MET A 193 -2.88 0.57 23.55
C MET A 193 -4.01 1.21 22.73
N LEU A 194 -5.13 0.51 22.51
CA LEU A 194 -6.30 1.06 21.81
C LEU A 194 -7.14 1.97 22.72
N ALA A 195 -7.08 1.74 24.04
CA ALA A 195 -7.78 2.54 25.03
C ALA A 195 -7.07 3.87 25.37
N SER A 196 -5.86 4.11 24.85
CA SER A 196 -5.09 5.34 25.09
C SER A 196 -5.59 6.58 24.34
N GLY A 197 -6.69 6.49 23.58
CA GLY A 197 -7.28 7.62 22.88
C GLY A 197 -7.40 7.40 21.37
N ARG A 198 -7.16 8.45 20.57
CA ARG A 198 -7.24 8.36 19.10
C ARG A 198 -6.11 7.48 18.56
N ASP A 199 -6.45 6.37 17.92
CA ASP A 199 -5.45 5.42 17.41
C ASP A 199 -4.53 6.04 16.34
N CYS A 200 -3.22 5.84 16.51
CA CYS A 200 -2.20 6.04 15.48
C CYS A 200 -1.69 4.65 15.07
N SER A 201 -2.50 3.95 14.26
CA SER A 201 -2.32 2.51 14.02
C SER A 201 -0.93 2.10 13.56
N ASP A 202 -0.22 2.96 12.84
CA ASP A 202 1.14 2.71 12.35
C ASP A 202 2.20 2.75 13.46
N MET A 203 2.09 3.68 14.41
CA MET A 203 2.91 3.70 15.60
C MET A 203 2.52 2.57 16.58
N ARG A 204 1.21 2.34 16.77
CA ARG A 204 0.71 1.23 17.61
C ARG A 204 1.20 -0.12 17.11
N ASN A 205 1.10 -0.39 15.81
CA ASN A 205 1.59 -1.65 15.21
C ASN A 205 3.11 -1.79 15.36
N THR A 206 3.85 -0.69 15.27
CA THR A 206 5.31 -0.69 15.49
C THR A 206 5.65 -1.11 16.93
N LEU A 207 5.00 -0.53 17.94
CA LEU A 207 5.24 -0.90 19.34
C LEU A 207 4.80 -2.32 19.68
N GLN A 208 3.65 -2.75 19.17
CA GLN A 208 3.16 -4.12 19.38
C GLN A 208 4.16 -5.16 18.85
N PHE A 209 4.73 -4.92 17.66
CA PHE A 209 5.78 -5.77 17.13
C PHE A 209 7.01 -5.82 18.05
N PHE A 210 7.48 -4.68 18.57
CA PHE A 210 8.62 -4.69 19.48
C PHE A 210 8.33 -5.37 20.82
N ALA A 211 7.12 -5.20 21.35
CA ALA A 211 6.74 -5.80 22.62
C ALA A 211 6.46 -7.29 22.52
N ARG A 212 5.83 -7.73 21.42
CA ARG A 212 5.35 -9.11 21.20
C ARG A 212 5.58 -9.54 19.75
N PRO A 213 6.85 -9.71 19.31
CA PRO A 213 7.19 -10.09 17.95
C PRO A 213 6.78 -11.53 17.62
N ASP A 214 6.45 -12.33 18.63
CA ASP A 214 5.87 -13.67 18.54
C ASP A 214 4.45 -13.64 17.95
N ILE A 215 3.70 -12.57 18.22
CA ILE A 215 2.31 -12.39 17.79
C ILE A 215 2.23 -11.43 16.61
N PHE A 216 2.75 -10.21 16.75
CA PHE A 216 2.50 -9.14 15.80
C PHE A 216 3.53 -9.14 14.67
N GLU A 217 3.05 -8.93 13.45
CA GLU A 217 3.92 -8.85 12.28
C GLU A 217 4.68 -7.51 12.24
N PRO A 218 5.91 -7.48 11.70
CA PRO A 218 6.66 -6.26 11.42
C PRO A 218 6.01 -5.51 10.24
N ILE A 219 4.82 -4.96 10.46
CA ILE A 219 4.01 -4.25 9.47
C ILE A 219 3.36 -3.07 10.19
N SER A 220 3.86 -1.87 9.96
CA SER A 220 3.26 -0.66 10.57
C SER A 220 1.88 -0.35 9.98
N ALA A 221 1.73 -0.40 8.65
CA ALA A 221 0.51 0.07 8.00
C ALA A 221 -0.69 -0.88 8.20
N ALA A 222 -1.74 -0.41 8.89
CA ALA A 222 -3.00 -1.15 9.03
C ALA A 222 -3.72 -1.42 7.69
N THR A 223 -3.55 -0.52 6.71
CA THR A 223 -4.04 -0.73 5.33
C THR A 223 -3.39 -1.94 4.68
N MET A 224 -2.08 -2.12 4.90
CA MET A 224 -1.33 -3.24 4.36
C MET A 224 -1.72 -4.56 5.04
N LYS A 225 -1.82 -4.55 6.37
CA LYS A 225 -2.37 -5.68 7.14
C LYS A 225 -3.73 -6.12 6.58
N ARG A 226 -4.64 -5.18 6.29
CA ARG A 226 -5.96 -5.47 5.69
C ARG A 226 -5.85 -6.07 4.28
N LYS A 227 -4.92 -5.59 3.46
CA LYS A 227 -4.70 -6.12 2.10
C LYS A 227 -4.22 -7.58 2.14
N ILE A 228 -3.22 -7.88 2.98
CA ILE A 228 -2.71 -9.24 3.20
C ILE A 228 -3.86 -10.14 3.69
N ARG A 229 -4.61 -9.70 4.71
CA ARG A 229 -5.77 -10.45 5.20
C ARG A 229 -6.83 -10.68 4.12
N ALA A 230 -7.09 -9.70 3.25
CA ALA A 230 -8.08 -9.84 2.19
C ALA A 230 -7.67 -10.91 1.17
N GLY A 231 -6.39 -10.94 0.76
CA GLY A 231 -5.87 -11.93 -0.19
C GLY A 231 -5.74 -13.34 0.41
N LEU A 232 -5.23 -13.44 1.64
CA LEU A 232 -4.97 -14.73 2.31
C LEU A 232 -6.12 -15.23 3.19
N GLY A 233 -7.17 -14.45 3.35
CA GLY A 233 -8.35 -14.80 4.16
C GLY A 233 -8.94 -16.18 3.86
N PRO A 234 -9.03 -16.63 2.59
CA PRO A 234 -9.49 -17.98 2.26
C PRO A 234 -8.72 -19.11 2.96
N LEU A 235 -7.43 -18.92 3.27
CA LEU A 235 -6.61 -19.93 3.96
C LEU A 235 -7.09 -20.23 5.39
N ILE A 236 -7.82 -19.29 6.01
CA ILE A 236 -8.31 -19.39 7.38
C ILE A 236 -9.84 -19.43 7.46
N GLY A 237 -10.53 -19.61 6.32
CA GLY A 237 -12.00 -19.61 6.27
C GLY A 237 -12.65 -18.23 6.24
N GLY A 238 -11.89 -17.17 5.95
CA GLY A 238 -12.35 -15.79 5.88
C GLY A 238 -11.98 -14.96 7.12
N SER A 239 -12.38 -13.70 7.14
CA SER A 239 -12.08 -12.81 8.28
C SER A 239 -12.93 -13.17 9.50
N THR A 240 -12.31 -13.24 10.67
CA THR A 240 -12.99 -13.57 11.94
C THR A 240 -13.69 -12.40 12.59
N GLY A 241 -13.46 -11.17 12.11
CA GLY A 241 -14.11 -9.98 12.65
C GLY A 241 -13.60 -8.65 12.10
N SER A 242 -14.16 -7.58 12.66
CA SER A 242 -13.77 -6.20 12.35
C SER A 242 -12.84 -5.65 13.44
N GLY A 243 -12.06 -4.63 13.08
CA GLY A 243 -11.16 -3.95 14.01
C GLY A 243 -9.74 -4.54 14.08
N PRO A 244 -8.86 -3.91 14.89
CA PRO A 244 -7.44 -4.27 14.93
C PRO A 244 -7.14 -5.65 15.51
N GLU A 245 -7.86 -6.07 16.54
CA GLU A 245 -7.61 -7.38 17.18
C GLU A 245 -7.93 -8.54 16.24
N ALA A 246 -9.12 -8.52 15.63
CA ALA A 246 -9.47 -9.51 14.62
C ALA A 246 -8.48 -9.51 13.45
N LEU A 247 -8.00 -8.33 13.03
CA LEU A 247 -7.01 -8.22 11.96
C LEU A 247 -5.68 -8.89 12.31
N ASP A 248 -5.14 -8.66 13.50
CA ASP A 248 -3.87 -9.25 13.93
C ASP A 248 -4.00 -10.74 14.27
N ARG A 249 -5.14 -11.17 14.83
CA ARG A 249 -5.47 -12.60 15.00
C ARG A 249 -5.55 -13.32 13.65
N ASP A 250 -6.24 -12.74 12.68
CA ASP A 250 -6.35 -13.30 11.33
C ASP A 250 -4.96 -13.42 10.69
N LEU A 251 -4.08 -12.42 10.84
CA LEU A 251 -2.70 -12.49 10.33
C LEU A 251 -1.86 -13.60 11.00
N LEU A 252 -2.01 -13.78 12.32
CA LEU A 252 -1.33 -14.85 13.05
C LEU A 252 -1.81 -16.23 12.54
N SER A 253 -3.11 -16.42 12.36
CA SER A 253 -3.68 -17.64 11.80
C SER A 253 -3.26 -17.87 10.34
N ILE A 254 -3.16 -16.81 9.54
CA ILE A 254 -2.65 -16.88 8.16
C ILE A 254 -1.19 -17.33 8.15
N ARG A 255 -0.33 -16.78 9.02
CA ARG A 255 1.06 -17.27 9.15
C ARG A 255 1.07 -18.74 9.54
N ALA A 256 0.22 -19.14 10.49
CA ALA A 256 0.11 -20.54 10.89
C ALA A 256 -0.27 -21.46 9.73
N ALA A 257 -1.22 -21.06 8.90
CA ALA A 257 -1.63 -21.81 7.71
C ALA A 257 -0.48 -21.91 6.69
N LEU A 258 0.16 -20.79 6.35
CA LEU A 258 1.28 -20.76 5.40
C LEU A 258 2.51 -21.56 5.87
N SER A 259 2.70 -21.68 7.18
CA SER A 259 3.79 -22.45 7.77
C SER A 259 3.65 -23.97 7.63
N GLN A 260 2.47 -24.50 7.30
CA GLN A 260 2.26 -25.94 7.16
C GLN A 260 3.01 -26.53 5.97
N ASP A 261 3.14 -25.75 4.89
CA ASP A 261 3.77 -26.17 3.63
C ASP A 261 5.20 -25.61 3.47
N ARG A 262 5.81 -25.11 4.55
CA ARG A 262 7.11 -24.44 4.52
C ARG A 262 8.08 -25.02 5.55
N THR A 263 9.36 -24.99 5.20
CA THR A 263 10.46 -25.40 6.10
C THR A 263 11.29 -24.21 6.56
N GLU A 264 11.38 -23.16 5.72
CA GLU A 264 12.17 -21.95 5.97
C GLU A 264 11.29 -20.79 6.47
N PRO A 265 11.86 -19.85 7.24
CA PRO A 265 11.20 -18.59 7.59
C PRO A 265 10.88 -17.73 6.36
N PHE A 266 9.82 -16.93 6.47
CA PHE A 266 9.35 -16.12 5.35
C PHE A 266 8.70 -14.79 5.79
N HIS A 267 8.80 -13.79 4.91
CA HIS A 267 7.96 -12.59 4.92
C HIS A 267 6.75 -12.74 3.99
N PHE A 268 5.72 -11.93 4.24
CA PHE A 268 4.60 -11.76 3.30
C PHE A 268 5.01 -11.19 1.94
N TRP A 269 6.21 -10.62 1.83
CA TRP A 269 6.76 -10.07 0.59
C TRP A 269 7.76 -10.99 -0.10
N ASP A 270 8.03 -12.18 0.45
CA ASP A 270 8.90 -13.14 -0.22
C ASP A 270 8.18 -13.75 -1.42
N ASP A 271 8.96 -14.11 -2.43
CA ASP A 271 8.48 -14.79 -3.62
C ASP A 271 7.70 -16.06 -3.24
N GLY A 272 6.56 -16.26 -3.88
CA GLY A 272 5.59 -17.32 -3.61
C GLY A 272 4.64 -17.05 -2.43
N VAL A 273 4.87 -16.03 -1.60
CA VAL A 273 3.88 -15.54 -0.62
C VAL A 273 3.21 -14.27 -1.12
N HIS A 274 4.00 -13.36 -1.67
CA HIS A 274 3.53 -12.05 -2.14
C HIS A 274 2.42 -12.19 -3.19
N GLU A 275 2.58 -13.10 -4.14
CA GLU A 275 1.65 -13.37 -5.24
C GLU A 275 0.30 -13.90 -4.73
N LEU A 276 0.28 -14.56 -3.56
CA LEU A 276 -0.95 -15.11 -2.99
C LEU A 276 -1.92 -14.03 -2.50
N TRP A 277 -1.47 -12.79 -2.32
CA TRP A 277 -2.31 -11.71 -1.79
C TRP A 277 -2.16 -10.36 -2.49
N ASP A 278 -1.10 -10.20 -3.28
CA ASP A 278 -0.89 -9.06 -4.16
C ASP A 278 -0.83 -9.53 -5.62
N GLU A 279 -1.81 -10.35 -6.03
CA GLU A 279 -2.06 -10.65 -7.44
C GLU A 279 -2.20 -9.32 -8.21
N LYS A 280 -1.12 -8.90 -8.86
CA LYS A 280 -1.27 -8.29 -10.17
C LYS A 280 -1.76 -9.40 -11.09
N PRO A 281 -2.77 -9.17 -11.94
CA PRO A 281 -3.16 -10.15 -12.94
C PRO A 281 -1.90 -10.65 -13.64
N SER A 282 -1.62 -11.95 -13.54
CA SER A 282 -0.36 -12.52 -13.98
C SER A 282 -0.19 -12.30 -15.47
N SER A 283 0.84 -11.55 -15.83
CA SER A 283 1.46 -11.56 -17.15
C SER A 283 2.25 -12.86 -17.33
N ALA A 284 1.58 -13.99 -17.27
CA ALA A 284 2.14 -15.31 -17.57
C ALA A 284 1.31 -15.89 -18.71
N GLY A 285 1.93 -15.92 -19.89
CA GLY A 285 1.31 -16.39 -21.11
C GLY A 285 0.77 -17.82 -20.98
N THR A 286 -0.50 -17.96 -21.35
CA THR A 286 -1.09 -19.22 -21.79
C THR A 286 -2.07 -18.85 -22.91
N ASP A 287 -1.74 -19.26 -24.13
CA ASP A 287 -2.64 -19.44 -25.28
C ASP A 287 -3.94 -18.62 -25.26
N GLU A 288 -3.87 -17.35 -25.66
CA GLU A 288 -5.08 -16.61 -26.02
C GLU A 288 -5.46 -16.92 -27.47
N LEU A 289 -6.23 -18.00 -27.61
CA LEU A 289 -7.31 -18.01 -28.58
C LEU A 289 -8.28 -16.86 -28.23
N ASN A 290 -8.11 -15.71 -28.87
CA ASN A 290 -9.11 -14.66 -29.08
C ASN A 290 -10.03 -14.30 -27.88
N GLU A 291 -9.49 -13.71 -26.81
CA GLU A 291 -10.28 -12.79 -25.96
C GLU A 291 -9.69 -11.36 -26.06
N PRO A 292 -10.50 -10.30 -26.31
CA PRO A 292 -9.96 -8.95 -26.49
C PRO A 292 -9.51 -8.34 -25.16
N ARG A 293 -8.23 -7.92 -25.09
CA ARG A 293 -7.64 -7.16 -23.98
C ARG A 293 -8.54 -5.97 -23.60
N ARG A 294 -8.86 -5.82 -22.31
CA ARG A 294 -9.63 -4.67 -21.81
C ARG A 294 -8.80 -3.38 -21.98
N ARG A 295 -9.47 -2.29 -22.39
CA ARG A 295 -8.89 -0.94 -22.60
C ARG A 295 -8.37 -0.32 -21.29
N HIS A 296 -7.13 0.18 -21.29
CA HIS A 296 -6.51 0.88 -20.15
C HIS A 296 -6.62 2.40 -20.31
N TYR A 297 -6.43 3.10 -19.19
CA TYR A 297 -6.50 4.55 -19.07
C TYR A 297 -5.22 5.07 -18.41
N TRP A 298 -4.60 6.08 -19.02
CA TRP A 298 -3.28 6.59 -18.65
C TRP A 298 -3.30 8.09 -18.42
N LEU A 299 -2.56 8.53 -17.41
CA LEU A 299 -2.23 9.94 -17.20
C LEU A 299 -0.80 10.19 -17.66
N TYR A 300 -0.58 11.20 -18.49
CA TYR A 300 0.68 11.43 -19.21
C TYR A 300 1.12 12.90 -19.14
N SER A 301 2.42 13.13 -18.94
CA SER A 301 3.03 14.47 -18.92
C SER A 301 3.91 14.68 -20.16
N PRO A 302 3.50 15.49 -21.15
CA PRO A 302 4.29 15.79 -22.35
C PRO A 302 5.36 16.84 -22.06
N GLY A 303 6.42 16.43 -21.35
CA GLY A 303 7.49 17.32 -20.91
C GLY A 303 7.12 18.18 -19.69
N ALA A 304 8.08 18.97 -19.21
CA ALA A 304 7.90 19.81 -18.04
C ALA A 304 6.84 20.89 -18.30
N GLN A 305 5.78 20.93 -17.47
CA GLN A 305 4.63 21.82 -17.67
C GLN A 305 3.98 21.70 -19.07
N ALA A 306 3.97 20.48 -19.62
CA ALA A 306 3.43 20.22 -20.94
C ALA A 306 4.14 21.02 -22.06
N SER A 307 5.46 21.21 -21.95
CA SER A 307 6.28 21.97 -22.92
C SER A 307 6.15 21.44 -24.35
N GLU A 308 6.06 20.12 -24.52
CA GLU A 308 6.02 19.47 -25.83
C GLU A 308 4.60 19.31 -26.39
N TRP A 309 3.57 19.70 -25.62
CA TRP A 309 2.17 19.46 -26.00
C TRP A 309 1.82 20.02 -27.37
N GLY A 310 2.31 21.22 -27.69
CA GLY A 310 2.01 21.86 -28.97
C GLY A 310 2.52 21.07 -30.18
N GLU A 311 3.66 20.40 -30.05
CA GLU A 311 4.19 19.50 -31.09
C GLU A 311 3.45 18.16 -31.08
N PHE A 312 3.35 17.53 -29.90
CA PHE A 312 2.79 16.19 -29.74
C PHE A 312 1.32 16.12 -30.16
N SER A 313 0.53 17.14 -29.85
CA SER A 313 -0.86 17.25 -30.31
C SER A 313 -0.95 17.35 -31.84
N ARG A 314 -0.13 18.24 -32.44
CA ARG A 314 -0.14 18.52 -33.89
C ARG A 314 0.35 17.33 -34.71
N GLU A 315 1.39 16.65 -34.25
CA GLU A 315 2.00 15.50 -34.94
C GLU A 315 1.27 14.19 -34.63
N GLY A 316 0.33 14.19 -33.67
CA GLY A 316 -0.41 12.98 -33.32
C GLY A 316 0.46 11.94 -32.61
N ILE A 317 1.34 12.38 -31.72
CA ILE A 317 2.30 11.53 -31.01
C ILE A 317 2.26 11.75 -29.50
N MET A 318 2.81 10.80 -28.75
CA MET A 318 3.26 10.98 -27.37
C MET A 318 4.70 10.46 -27.26
N GLY A 319 5.57 11.19 -26.58
CA GLY A 319 6.97 10.81 -26.38
C GLY A 319 7.42 10.83 -24.92
N ILE A 320 8.51 10.14 -24.59
CA ILE A 320 9.13 10.20 -23.25
C ILE A 320 10.62 10.57 -23.32
N ASP A 321 11.07 11.39 -22.36
CA ASP A 321 12.42 11.98 -22.34
C ASP A 321 13.39 11.17 -21.49
N TRP A 322 14.06 10.22 -22.15
CA TRP A 322 15.21 9.48 -21.66
C TRP A 322 16.19 9.19 -22.81
N ASP A 323 16.42 10.18 -23.68
CA ASP A 323 17.18 9.99 -24.92
C ASP A 323 18.62 9.51 -24.71
N SER A 324 19.18 9.70 -23.51
CA SER A 324 20.49 9.16 -23.12
C SER A 324 20.55 7.64 -23.11
N LEU A 325 19.41 6.95 -23.00
CA LEU A 325 19.31 5.48 -22.99
C LEU A 325 19.08 4.89 -24.39
N GLY A 326 18.83 5.71 -25.40
CA GLY A 326 18.51 5.21 -26.74
C GLY A 326 17.15 4.53 -26.82
N ASP A 327 17.06 3.43 -27.56
CA ASP A 327 15.82 2.67 -27.77
C ASP A 327 15.48 1.84 -26.53
N ILE A 328 14.29 2.07 -25.95
CA ILE A 328 13.86 1.34 -24.76
C ILE A 328 13.56 -0.14 -25.08
N ALA A 329 13.30 -0.47 -26.35
CA ALA A 329 13.10 -1.86 -26.79
C ALA A 329 14.34 -2.76 -26.56
N ASP A 330 15.54 -2.18 -26.46
CA ASP A 330 16.79 -2.91 -26.23
C ASP A 330 16.93 -3.49 -24.81
N TYR A 331 16.01 -3.13 -23.90
CA TYR A 331 16.05 -3.51 -22.49
C TYR A 331 15.05 -4.64 -22.17
N PRO A 332 15.53 -5.87 -21.87
CA PRO A 332 14.65 -7.04 -21.71
C PRO A 332 13.82 -7.04 -20.43
N ASP A 333 14.23 -6.29 -19.41
CA ASP A 333 13.55 -6.23 -18.11
C ASP A 333 13.74 -4.88 -17.41
N ARG A 334 12.97 -4.64 -16.35
CA ARG A 334 13.04 -3.39 -15.56
C ARG A 334 14.37 -3.22 -14.83
N GLU A 335 15.11 -4.29 -14.56
CA GLU A 335 16.40 -4.23 -13.87
C GLU A 335 17.51 -3.72 -14.80
N SER A 336 17.46 -4.09 -16.09
CA SER A 336 18.37 -3.58 -17.12
C SER A 336 18.20 -2.07 -17.32
N ILE A 337 16.95 -1.57 -17.33
CA ILE A 337 16.66 -0.12 -17.37
C ILE A 337 17.18 0.57 -16.10
N ARG A 338 16.95 -0.03 -14.92
CA ARG A 338 17.43 0.50 -13.63
C ARG A 338 18.95 0.63 -13.61
N THR A 339 19.64 -0.38 -14.08
CA THR A 339 21.12 -0.42 -14.16
C THR A 339 21.64 0.67 -15.09
N ALA A 340 21.01 0.85 -16.26
CA ALA A 340 21.44 1.86 -17.22
C ALA A 340 21.19 3.31 -16.75
N LEU A 341 20.23 3.52 -15.85
CA LEU A 341 19.96 4.82 -15.23
C LEU A 341 20.93 5.18 -14.08
N ASP A 342 21.60 4.22 -13.45
CA ASP A 342 22.52 4.46 -12.32
C ASP A 342 23.99 4.52 -12.79
N ILE A 343 24.27 5.44 -13.73
CA ILE A 343 25.57 5.58 -14.41
C ILE A 343 26.71 5.87 -13.42
N GLU A 344 26.43 6.50 -12.27
CA GLU A 344 27.40 6.86 -11.25
C GLU A 344 27.43 5.90 -10.04
N GLY A 345 26.58 4.86 -10.02
CA GLY A 345 26.48 3.92 -8.88
C GLY A 345 26.03 4.58 -7.58
N THR A 346 25.23 5.64 -7.69
CA THR A 346 24.79 6.49 -6.57
C THR A 346 23.68 5.84 -5.75
N GLY A 347 23.00 4.83 -6.28
CA GLY A 347 21.84 4.20 -5.65
C GLY A 347 20.62 5.11 -5.59
N ALA A 348 20.55 6.16 -6.42
CA ALA A 348 19.40 7.06 -6.49
C ALA A 348 18.15 6.29 -6.96
N SER A 349 17.05 6.40 -6.20
CA SER A 349 15.80 5.68 -6.48
C SER A 349 15.04 6.29 -7.67
N ASN A 350 15.38 5.86 -8.88
CA ASN A 350 14.71 6.24 -10.13
C ASN A 350 13.48 5.37 -10.45
N ASN A 351 12.80 4.83 -9.44
CA ASN A 351 11.73 3.84 -9.61
C ASN A 351 10.57 4.32 -10.51
N ASN A 352 10.24 5.62 -10.46
CA ASN A 352 9.18 6.16 -11.33
C ASN A 352 9.63 6.29 -12.79
N ALA A 353 10.92 6.57 -13.05
CA ALA A 353 11.48 6.64 -14.40
C ALA A 353 11.55 5.24 -15.03
N VAL A 354 12.10 4.27 -14.28
CA VAL A 354 12.14 2.85 -14.68
C VAL A 354 10.74 2.33 -15.01
N LEU A 355 9.77 2.61 -14.14
CA LEU A 355 8.40 2.18 -14.37
C LEU A 355 7.78 2.88 -15.60
N ALA A 356 7.95 4.20 -15.74
CA ALA A 356 7.39 4.94 -16.88
C ALA A 356 7.92 4.42 -18.22
N MET A 357 9.24 4.20 -18.34
CA MET A 357 9.85 3.64 -19.56
C MET A 357 9.34 2.23 -19.87
N TRP A 358 9.32 1.36 -18.85
CA TRP A 358 8.82 0.00 -19.03
C TRP A 358 7.36 -0.04 -19.48
N GLN A 359 6.50 0.76 -18.83
CA GLN A 359 5.08 0.80 -19.15
C GLN A 359 4.82 1.43 -20.53
N PHE A 360 5.56 2.49 -20.86
CA PHE A 360 5.49 3.12 -22.17
C PHE A 360 5.89 2.13 -23.28
N GLN A 361 6.97 1.36 -23.09
CA GLN A 361 7.42 0.40 -24.10
C GLN A 361 6.51 -0.83 -24.18
N ASN A 362 6.15 -1.42 -23.04
CA ASN A 362 5.61 -2.79 -22.99
C ASN A 362 4.15 -2.92 -22.55
N GLU A 363 3.57 -1.93 -21.85
CA GLU A 363 2.23 -2.08 -21.23
C GLU A 363 1.15 -1.23 -21.90
N ILE A 364 1.49 -0.06 -22.46
CA ILE A 364 0.56 0.68 -23.32
C ILE A 364 0.30 -0.13 -24.59
N SER A 365 -0.96 -0.27 -24.99
CA SER A 365 -1.30 -0.87 -26.30
C SER A 365 -2.30 -0.02 -27.07
N GLU A 366 -2.44 -0.35 -28.35
CA GLU A 366 -3.45 0.27 -29.21
C GLU A 366 -4.84 0.18 -28.59
N GLY A 367 -5.60 1.26 -28.73
CA GLY A 367 -6.93 1.42 -28.14
C GLY A 367 -6.93 1.95 -26.71
N ASP A 368 -5.79 2.12 -26.04
CA ASP A 368 -5.73 2.76 -24.72
C ASP A 368 -6.02 4.25 -24.77
N ILE A 369 -6.59 4.80 -23.69
CA ILE A 369 -6.88 6.24 -23.57
C ILE A 369 -5.80 6.92 -22.74
N VAL A 370 -5.33 8.07 -23.22
CA VAL A 370 -4.30 8.88 -22.59
C VAL A 370 -4.84 10.29 -22.33
N TYR A 371 -4.69 10.76 -21.10
CA TYR A 371 -4.95 12.15 -20.71
C TYR A 371 -3.62 12.88 -20.54
N ALA A 372 -3.35 13.87 -21.39
CA ALA A 372 -2.18 14.73 -21.30
C ALA A 372 -2.42 15.83 -20.26
N LYS A 373 -1.45 16.08 -19.38
CA LYS A 373 -1.59 17.07 -18.30
C LYS A 373 -0.51 18.13 -18.28
N ARG A 374 -0.88 19.33 -17.82
CA ARG A 374 0.02 20.42 -17.46
C ARG A 374 0.06 20.56 -15.93
N GLY A 375 1.20 20.19 -15.34
CA GLY A 375 1.36 20.20 -13.88
C GLY A 375 0.45 19.19 -13.17
N ARG A 376 -0.19 19.63 -12.06
CA ARG A 376 -1.04 18.79 -11.20
C ARG A 376 -2.54 19.04 -11.33
N ARG A 377 -2.94 20.16 -11.95
CA ARG A 377 -4.32 20.68 -11.87
C ARG A 377 -4.95 21.00 -13.22
N GLU A 378 -4.27 20.71 -14.32
CA GLU A 378 -4.72 21.04 -15.67
C GLU A 378 -4.52 19.84 -16.59
N LEU A 379 -5.53 19.52 -17.39
CA LEU A 379 -5.46 18.61 -18.53
C LEU A 379 -5.37 19.44 -19.81
N VAL A 380 -4.49 19.03 -20.72
CA VAL A 380 -4.29 19.71 -22.00
C VAL A 380 -4.82 18.91 -23.18
N GLY A 381 -5.10 17.61 -22.99
CA GLY A 381 -5.78 16.82 -24.01
C GLY A 381 -6.14 15.40 -23.62
N ARG A 382 -6.93 14.77 -24.48
CA ARG A 382 -7.37 13.37 -24.38
C ARG A 382 -7.17 12.70 -25.74
N GLY A 383 -6.57 11.53 -25.79
CA GLY A 383 -6.35 10.79 -27.04
C GLY A 383 -6.41 9.28 -26.88
N GLU A 384 -6.54 8.59 -28.01
CA GLU A 384 -6.49 7.13 -28.10
C GLU A 384 -5.16 6.71 -28.76
N VAL A 385 -4.44 5.77 -28.15
CA VAL A 385 -3.19 5.23 -28.69
C VAL A 385 -3.50 4.38 -29.91
N ILE A 386 -2.77 4.60 -31.02
CA ILE A 386 -3.02 3.94 -32.31
C ILE A 386 -1.79 3.26 -32.90
N SER A 387 -0.71 3.13 -32.13
CA SER A 387 0.46 2.33 -32.52
C SER A 387 1.14 1.64 -31.33
N GLU A 388 1.96 0.65 -31.65
CA GLU A 388 3.06 0.19 -30.80
C GLU A 388 4.09 1.30 -30.53
N ALA A 389 4.98 1.07 -29.56
CA ALA A 389 6.10 1.97 -29.30
C ALA A 389 7.14 1.88 -30.42
N SER A 390 7.71 3.02 -30.79
CA SER A 390 8.76 3.12 -31.80
C SER A 390 9.84 4.10 -31.35
N TYR A 391 11.06 3.86 -31.79
CA TYR A 391 12.19 4.77 -31.58
C TYR A 391 12.49 5.54 -32.87
N ASP A 392 12.48 6.88 -32.79
CA ASP A 392 12.78 7.79 -33.88
C ASP A 392 14.12 8.51 -33.62
N PRO A 393 15.23 8.05 -34.21
CA PRO A 393 16.56 8.62 -34.01
C PRO A 393 16.72 10.02 -34.62
N GLU A 394 15.85 10.43 -35.54
CA GLU A 394 15.96 11.73 -36.22
C GLU A 394 15.40 12.89 -35.37
N ARG A 395 14.67 12.58 -34.28
CA ARG A 395 14.15 13.58 -33.34
C ARG A 395 15.26 14.15 -32.47
N ALA A 396 15.19 15.47 -32.26
CA ALA A 396 16.13 16.18 -31.40
C ALA A 396 16.05 15.69 -29.94
N SER A 397 14.83 15.49 -29.44
CA SER A 397 14.52 14.94 -28.12
C SER A 397 13.21 14.13 -28.14
N PHE A 398 12.95 13.38 -27.06
CA PHE A 398 11.79 12.48 -26.94
C PHE A 398 11.71 11.48 -28.09
N ARG A 399 12.78 10.70 -28.27
CA ARG A 399 12.93 9.76 -29.40
C ARG A 399 12.10 8.50 -29.28
N ASN A 400 11.73 8.12 -28.05
CA ASN A 400 10.80 7.00 -27.82
C ASN A 400 9.36 7.52 -27.90
N VAL A 401 8.64 7.15 -28.96
CA VAL A 401 7.33 7.70 -29.32
C VAL A 401 6.26 6.63 -29.56
N ARG A 402 5.00 7.03 -29.41
CA ARG A 402 3.81 6.31 -29.87
C ARG A 402 2.90 7.26 -30.63
N SER A 403 2.19 6.76 -31.63
CA SER A 403 1.15 7.51 -32.32
C SER A 403 -0.12 7.53 -31.48
N VAL A 404 -0.70 8.72 -31.31
CA VAL A 404 -1.92 8.97 -30.56
C VAL A 404 -2.87 9.78 -31.42
N ARG A 405 -4.09 9.28 -31.58
CA ARG A 405 -5.20 10.08 -32.11
C ARG A 405 -5.73 10.96 -30.99
N TRP A 406 -5.21 12.18 -30.90
CA TRP A 406 -5.74 13.19 -29.98
C TRP A 406 -7.17 13.56 -30.39
N THR A 407 -8.10 13.33 -29.48
CA THR A 407 -9.54 13.60 -29.67
C THR A 407 -9.94 14.98 -29.14
N HIS A 408 -9.22 15.47 -28.13
CA HIS A 408 -9.46 16.76 -27.50
C HIS A 408 -8.11 17.45 -27.24
N ASP A 409 -8.03 18.71 -27.62
CA ASP A 409 -6.90 19.62 -27.37
C ASP A 409 -7.46 20.94 -26.81
N GLY A 410 -6.99 21.34 -25.64
CA GLY A 410 -7.58 22.45 -24.89
C GLY A 410 -7.00 22.59 -23.50
N SER A 411 -7.79 23.11 -22.57
CA SER A 411 -7.38 23.28 -21.17
C SER A 411 -8.57 23.04 -20.25
N TRP A 412 -8.53 21.97 -19.48
CA TRP A 412 -9.56 21.61 -18.50
C TRP A 412 -9.00 21.58 -17.09
N GLN A 413 -9.77 22.06 -16.13
CA GLN A 413 -9.42 21.91 -14.73
C GLN A 413 -9.51 20.43 -14.34
N HIS A 414 -8.44 19.90 -13.77
CA HIS A 414 -8.37 18.52 -13.34
C HIS A 414 -9.32 18.29 -12.13
N PRO A 415 -10.08 17.18 -12.06
CA PRO A 415 -11.12 16.95 -11.04
C PRO A 415 -10.57 16.55 -9.66
N GLY A 416 -9.28 16.81 -9.42
CA GLY A 416 -8.49 16.42 -8.24
C GLY A 416 -7.03 16.85 -8.40
N ASP A 417 -6.09 16.16 -7.77
CA ASP A 417 -4.65 16.36 -7.99
C ASP A 417 -4.06 15.21 -8.83
N ALA A 418 -3.51 15.53 -9.99
CA ALA A 418 -2.82 14.58 -10.83
C ALA A 418 -1.49 14.10 -10.20
N ALA A 419 -1.11 12.85 -10.50
CA ALA A 419 0.18 12.31 -10.11
C ALA A 419 1.33 13.15 -10.70
N THR A 420 2.42 13.31 -9.96
CA THR A 420 3.60 14.07 -10.44
C THR A 420 4.49 13.28 -11.40
N LYS A 421 4.17 12.00 -11.64
CA LYS A 421 4.92 11.09 -12.51
C LYS A 421 4.67 11.41 -13.99
N THR A 422 5.64 11.06 -14.84
CA THR A 422 5.55 11.22 -16.30
C THR A 422 4.42 10.40 -16.90
N LEU A 423 4.27 9.15 -16.47
CA LEU A 423 3.23 8.23 -16.92
C LEU A 423 2.64 7.50 -15.70
N THR A 424 1.32 7.29 -15.69
CA THR A 424 0.63 6.54 -14.62
C THR A 424 -0.58 5.81 -15.17
N ASP A 425 -0.65 4.50 -14.97
CA ASP A 425 -1.86 3.71 -15.19
C ASP A 425 -2.90 4.05 -14.12
N ILE A 426 -4.09 4.47 -14.55
CA ILE A 426 -5.21 4.83 -13.67
C ILE A 426 -6.42 3.90 -13.85
N THR A 427 -6.28 2.81 -14.60
CA THR A 427 -7.35 1.87 -14.99
C THR A 427 -8.11 1.30 -13.78
N ALA A 428 -7.40 1.01 -12.69
CA ALA A 428 -8.01 0.47 -11.47
C ALA A 428 -8.91 1.49 -10.73
N HIS A 429 -8.76 2.79 -11.01
CA HIS A 429 -9.50 3.87 -10.34
C HIS A 429 -10.74 4.27 -11.14
N ARG A 430 -11.72 3.37 -11.26
CA ARG A 430 -12.90 3.53 -12.13
C ARG A 430 -13.67 4.84 -11.90
N ASP A 431 -13.90 5.22 -10.65
CA ASP A 431 -14.60 6.48 -10.32
C ASP A 431 -13.81 7.72 -10.74
N TYR A 432 -12.49 7.63 -10.74
CA TYR A 432 -11.60 8.71 -11.15
C TYR A 432 -11.54 8.82 -12.67
N VAL A 433 -11.46 7.69 -13.38
CA VAL A 433 -11.60 7.64 -14.84
C VAL A 433 -12.94 8.21 -15.29
N ALA A 434 -14.04 7.82 -14.64
CA ALA A 434 -15.37 8.35 -14.96
C ALA A 434 -15.45 9.88 -14.81
N LYS A 435 -14.80 10.45 -13.79
CA LYS A 435 -14.71 11.91 -13.62
C LYS A 435 -13.89 12.59 -14.70
N LEU A 436 -12.82 11.94 -15.19
CA LEU A 436 -12.00 12.47 -16.27
C LEU A 436 -12.76 12.44 -17.59
N GLU A 437 -13.40 11.32 -17.93
CA GLU A 437 -14.21 11.20 -19.15
C GLU A 437 -15.35 12.22 -19.19
N ALA A 438 -16.02 12.48 -18.06
CA ALA A 438 -17.08 13.48 -17.97
C ALA A 438 -16.64 14.91 -18.29
N LEU A 439 -15.33 15.22 -18.30
CA LEU A 439 -14.81 16.53 -18.72
C LEU A 439 -14.80 16.72 -20.25
N PHE A 440 -14.91 15.62 -20.99
CA PHE A 440 -14.81 15.57 -22.45
C PHE A 440 -16.12 15.09 -23.10
N ASP A 441 -17.19 14.90 -22.31
CA ASP A 441 -18.55 14.68 -22.82
C ASP A 441 -19.18 16.03 -23.20
N ASP A 442 -18.93 16.49 -24.42
CA ASP A 442 -19.58 17.66 -24.99
C ASP A 442 -21.03 17.31 -25.41
N ASN A 443 -22.00 17.56 -24.53
CA ASN A 443 -23.42 17.58 -24.88
C ASN A 443 -24.04 18.95 -24.55
N GLU A 444 -23.77 19.95 -25.38
CA GLU A 444 -24.74 21.01 -25.73
C GLU A 444 -24.56 21.39 -27.22
N ALA A 445 -25.63 21.14 -28.01
CA ALA A 445 -25.98 21.60 -29.38
C ALA A 445 -25.56 20.77 -30.64
N ASP A 446 -26.55 20.01 -31.16
CA ASP A 446 -26.92 19.65 -32.56
C ASP A 446 -25.84 19.05 -33.51
N GLU A 447 -25.87 17.83 -34.08
CA GLU A 447 -26.89 16.89 -34.61
C GLU A 447 -26.23 15.47 -34.82
N PRO A 448 -26.94 14.38 -35.20
CA PRO A 448 -28.36 14.04 -35.04
C PRO A 448 -28.53 12.91 -34.01
N ALA A 449 -29.76 12.74 -33.50
CA ALA A 449 -30.11 11.65 -32.60
C ALA A 449 -29.59 10.31 -33.12
N LEU A 450 -28.68 9.68 -32.36
CA LEU A 450 -28.45 8.25 -32.47
C LEU A 450 -29.81 7.62 -32.22
N ILE A 451 -30.42 7.15 -33.31
CA ILE A 451 -31.53 6.22 -33.28
C ILE A 451 -31.03 5.12 -32.36
N ASP A 452 -31.66 5.02 -31.19
CA ASP A 452 -31.71 3.83 -30.38
C ASP A 452 -32.28 2.75 -31.30
N THR A 453 -31.40 2.19 -32.12
CA THR A 453 -31.65 0.96 -32.82
C THR A 453 -31.23 -0.03 -31.75
N PRO A 454 -32.19 -0.67 -31.05
CA PRO A 454 -31.82 -1.75 -30.18
C PRO A 454 -31.08 -2.71 -31.09
N VAL A 455 -29.80 -2.93 -30.83
CA VAL A 455 -29.20 -4.18 -31.27
C VAL A 455 -30.02 -5.21 -30.51
N GLU A 456 -31.01 -5.80 -31.19
CA GLU A 456 -31.64 -7.02 -30.75
C GLU A 456 -30.49 -8.03 -30.64
N LEU A 457 -29.92 -8.12 -29.44
CA LEU A 457 -29.12 -9.24 -29.05
C LEU A 457 -30.01 -10.45 -29.34
N PRO A 458 -29.54 -11.42 -30.15
CA PRO A 458 -30.34 -12.59 -30.45
C PRO A 458 -30.82 -13.18 -29.12
N PRO A 459 -32.12 -13.45 -28.95
CA PRO A 459 -32.68 -13.84 -27.66
C PRO A 459 -31.91 -15.05 -27.16
N TYR A 460 -31.17 -14.86 -26.07
CA TYR A 460 -30.44 -15.94 -25.42
C TYR A 460 -31.45 -16.69 -24.56
N ASP A 461 -32.16 -17.61 -25.19
CA ASP A 461 -33.27 -18.35 -24.59
C ASP A 461 -32.82 -19.69 -24.00
N ARG A 462 -33.76 -20.40 -23.35
CA ARG A 462 -33.53 -21.73 -22.77
C ARG A 462 -32.92 -22.70 -23.79
N THR A 463 -33.31 -22.59 -25.06
CA THR A 463 -32.85 -23.46 -26.15
C THR A 463 -31.39 -23.19 -26.48
N ALA A 464 -31.00 -21.91 -26.59
CA ALA A 464 -29.63 -21.49 -26.82
C ALA A 464 -28.70 -21.82 -25.64
N PHE A 465 -29.23 -21.83 -24.42
CA PHE A 465 -28.50 -22.30 -23.24
C PHE A 465 -28.21 -23.80 -23.33
N LEU A 466 -29.24 -24.63 -23.53
CA LEU A 466 -29.13 -26.09 -23.55
C LEU A 466 -28.27 -26.63 -24.71
N ASP A 467 -28.21 -25.92 -25.83
CA ASP A 467 -27.35 -26.28 -26.97
C ASP A 467 -25.85 -26.02 -26.69
N GLN A 468 -25.56 -25.08 -25.80
CA GLN A 468 -24.19 -24.63 -25.53
C GLN A 468 -23.58 -25.23 -24.26
N VAL A 469 -24.40 -25.72 -23.33
CA VAL A 469 -23.93 -26.32 -22.08
C VAL A 469 -24.23 -27.80 -22.04
N TYR A 470 -23.33 -28.59 -21.44
CA TYR A 470 -23.53 -30.02 -21.22
C TYR A 470 -24.45 -30.26 -20.00
N VAL A 471 -25.67 -29.72 -20.05
CA VAL A 471 -26.67 -29.78 -18.98
C VAL A 471 -28.01 -30.18 -19.59
N ASP A 472 -28.70 -31.13 -18.96
CA ASP A 472 -30.03 -31.56 -19.41
C ASP A 472 -31.12 -30.58 -18.94
N GLU A 473 -32.31 -30.67 -19.56
CA GLU A 473 -33.46 -29.85 -19.20
C GLU A 473 -33.81 -29.92 -17.71
N ALA A 474 -33.73 -31.12 -17.13
CA ALA A 474 -34.02 -31.35 -15.72
C ALA A 474 -33.03 -30.64 -14.78
N HIS A 475 -31.75 -30.55 -15.15
CA HIS A 475 -30.78 -29.74 -14.40
C HIS A 475 -30.98 -28.25 -14.61
N TYR A 476 -31.31 -27.80 -15.82
CA TYR A 476 -31.61 -26.39 -16.07
C TYR A 476 -32.75 -25.89 -15.17
N ASP A 477 -33.85 -26.65 -15.08
CA ASP A 477 -35.00 -26.29 -14.25
C ASP A 477 -34.64 -26.29 -12.76
N ARG A 478 -33.79 -27.22 -12.31
CA ARG A 478 -33.23 -27.22 -10.94
C ARG A 478 -32.39 -25.98 -10.66
N LEU A 479 -31.52 -25.59 -11.59
CA LEU A 479 -30.68 -24.40 -11.45
C LEU A 479 -31.54 -23.13 -11.36
N CYS A 480 -32.51 -22.96 -12.25
CA CYS A 480 -33.39 -21.80 -12.21
C CYS A 480 -34.20 -21.74 -10.89
N SER A 481 -34.72 -22.88 -10.42
CA SER A 481 -35.47 -22.97 -9.17
C SER A 481 -34.64 -22.60 -7.93
N VAL A 482 -33.40 -23.09 -7.85
CA VAL A 482 -32.52 -22.77 -6.71
C VAL A 482 -32.10 -21.30 -6.74
N LEU A 483 -31.77 -20.74 -7.92
CA LEU A 483 -31.40 -19.32 -8.06
C LEU A 483 -32.58 -18.41 -7.72
N ALA A 484 -33.80 -18.74 -8.18
CA ALA A 484 -34.99 -17.95 -7.87
C ALA A 484 -35.23 -17.86 -6.36
N ARG A 485 -35.04 -18.97 -5.63
CA ARG A 485 -35.29 -19.07 -4.20
C ARG A 485 -34.16 -18.55 -3.31
N LYS A 486 -32.90 -18.89 -3.61
CA LYS A 486 -31.76 -18.61 -2.74
C LYS A 486 -30.90 -17.43 -3.21
N LYS A 487 -31.11 -16.95 -4.45
CA LYS A 487 -30.32 -15.90 -5.12
C LYS A 487 -28.82 -16.21 -5.23
N ASN A 488 -28.43 -17.46 -4.95
CA ASN A 488 -27.07 -17.97 -5.10
C ASN A 488 -27.07 -19.47 -5.46
N ILE A 489 -26.11 -19.88 -6.30
CA ILE A 489 -25.84 -21.28 -6.64
C ILE A 489 -24.34 -21.50 -6.71
N ILE A 490 -23.90 -22.66 -6.23
CA ILE A 490 -22.53 -23.15 -6.40
C ILE A 490 -22.58 -24.35 -7.35
N LEU A 491 -21.88 -24.25 -8.48
CA LEU A 491 -21.68 -25.37 -9.42
C LEU A 491 -20.43 -26.14 -9.00
N ALA A 492 -20.58 -27.40 -8.60
CA ALA A 492 -19.47 -28.26 -8.15
C ALA A 492 -19.24 -29.42 -9.12
N GLY A 493 -17.97 -29.75 -9.38
CA GLY A 493 -17.57 -30.85 -10.28
C GLY A 493 -16.08 -30.77 -10.68
N PRO A 494 -15.54 -31.80 -11.36
CA PRO A 494 -14.12 -31.90 -11.74
C PRO A 494 -13.62 -30.67 -12.54
N PRO A 495 -12.32 -30.31 -12.49
CA PRO A 495 -11.77 -29.22 -13.29
C PRO A 495 -12.02 -29.45 -14.79
N GLY A 496 -12.25 -28.38 -15.57
CA GLY A 496 -12.45 -28.46 -17.03
C GLY A 496 -13.87 -28.80 -17.52
N VAL A 497 -14.82 -29.19 -16.66
CA VAL A 497 -16.19 -29.59 -17.07
C VAL A 497 -17.15 -28.42 -17.38
N GLY A 498 -16.64 -27.24 -17.74
CA GLY A 498 -17.47 -26.12 -18.20
C GLY A 498 -18.26 -25.35 -17.12
N LYS A 499 -17.95 -25.50 -15.82
CA LYS A 499 -18.72 -24.85 -14.72
C LYS A 499 -18.80 -23.31 -14.84
N THR A 500 -17.66 -22.66 -15.10
CA THR A 500 -17.60 -21.21 -15.31
C THR A 500 -18.34 -20.80 -16.59
N TYR A 501 -18.29 -21.65 -17.61
CA TYR A 501 -19.00 -21.44 -18.88
C TYR A 501 -20.52 -21.50 -18.67
N THR A 502 -21.03 -22.54 -18.00
CA THR A 502 -22.44 -22.69 -17.64
C THR A 502 -22.94 -21.54 -16.77
N ALA A 503 -22.16 -21.10 -15.77
CA ALA A 503 -22.54 -19.98 -14.91
C ALA A 503 -22.69 -18.65 -15.69
N LYS A 504 -21.75 -18.36 -16.60
CA LYS A 504 -21.79 -17.16 -17.45
C LYS A 504 -22.98 -17.17 -18.40
N ARG A 505 -23.28 -18.32 -19.02
CA ARG A 505 -24.44 -18.47 -19.92
C ARG A 505 -25.77 -18.38 -19.17
N LEU A 506 -25.84 -18.95 -17.97
CA LEU A 506 -27.05 -18.86 -17.13
C LEU A 506 -27.36 -17.42 -16.71
N ALA A 507 -26.33 -16.60 -16.49
CA ALA A 507 -26.47 -15.16 -16.22
C ALA A 507 -26.87 -14.34 -17.47
N GLY A 508 -26.56 -14.84 -18.67
CA GLY A 508 -26.95 -14.24 -19.96
C GLY A 508 -28.43 -14.39 -20.33
N LEU A 509 -29.20 -15.19 -19.59
CA LEU A 509 -30.67 -15.29 -19.70
C LEU A 509 -31.32 -14.04 -19.09
N GLY A 510 -31.06 -12.87 -19.67
CA GLY A 510 -31.42 -11.56 -19.12
C GLY A 510 -32.91 -11.34 -18.88
N ASP A 511 -33.78 -12.00 -19.65
CA ASP A 511 -35.23 -11.78 -19.57
C ASP A 511 -35.93 -12.50 -18.41
N TYR A 512 -35.27 -13.46 -17.76
CA TYR A 512 -35.88 -14.18 -16.63
C TYR A 512 -35.75 -13.44 -15.29
N TRP A 513 -34.85 -12.45 -15.19
CA TRP A 513 -34.46 -11.83 -13.92
C TRP A 513 -35.01 -10.43 -13.69
N TYR A 514 -35.49 -9.75 -14.73
CA TYR A 514 -35.93 -8.35 -14.67
C TYR A 514 -37.35 -8.12 -14.12
N SER A 515 -38.17 -9.16 -13.96
CA SER A 515 -39.58 -9.02 -13.54
C SER A 515 -39.84 -9.13 -12.04
N GLY A 516 -38.81 -9.37 -11.20
CA GLY A 516 -38.97 -9.65 -9.77
C GLY A 516 -38.35 -8.64 -8.79
N TRP A 517 -37.80 -7.52 -9.28
CA TRP A 517 -37.13 -6.50 -8.47
C TRP A 517 -37.68 -5.09 -8.73
N ARG A 518 -39.01 -4.95 -8.64
CA ARG A 518 -39.67 -3.65 -8.41
C ARG A 518 -40.35 -3.64 -7.06
#